data_AF-A0A3P7E037-F1
#
_entry.id   AF-A0A3P7E037-F1
#
_cell.length_a   1.000
_cell.length_b   1.000
_cell.length_c   1.000
_cell.angle_alpha   90.00
_cell.angle_beta   90.00
_cell.angle_gamma   90.00
#
_symmetry.space_group_name_H-M   'P 1'
#
loop_
_entity.id
_entity.type
_entity.pdbx_description
1 polymer ?
#
loop_
_entity_poly.entity_id
_entity_poly.type
_entity_poly.pdbx_seq_one_letter_code
_entity_poly.pdbx_strand_id
1 'polypeptide(L)'
;MITSATEIVSGIDESFPVLIALDVNRNILAYMESWQRSSSGNIRVIALDNSTVPAYIHRSSGVTEETVTSLAIDWVTGKLYVGVETASIHNAGRIEVCPLDGQTTCAIVLHSSFENQDSRVDALHSLVLDPVDG
;
A
#
# COMPACT_ATOMS: atom_id res chain seq x y z
N MET A 1 -1.98 -29.98 7.21
CA MET A 1 -3.19 -29.80 8.04
C MET A 1 -2.95 -28.55 8.87
N ILE A 2 -3.81 -27.54 8.79
CA ILE A 2 -3.72 -26.37 9.67
C ILE A 2 -4.12 -26.86 11.07
N THR A 3 -3.23 -26.74 12.05
CA THR A 3 -3.46 -27.24 13.41
C THR A 3 -4.10 -26.19 14.33
N SER A 4 -3.93 -24.91 14.00
CA SER A 4 -4.56 -23.77 14.68
C SER A 4 -4.54 -22.56 13.75
N ALA A 5 -5.47 -21.64 13.95
CA ALA A 5 -5.52 -20.36 13.27
C ALA A 5 -5.89 -19.28 14.29
N THR A 6 -5.32 -18.09 14.13
CA THR A 6 -5.62 -16.92 14.95
C THR A 6 -6.13 -15.82 14.03
N GLU A 7 -7.24 -15.20 14.42
CA GLU A 7 -7.76 -14.03 13.72
C GLU A 7 -6.95 -12.80 14.14
N ILE A 8 -6.31 -12.15 13.16
CA ILE A 8 -5.48 -10.95 13.39
C ILE A 8 -6.29 -9.68 13.11
N VAL A 9 -7.11 -9.70 12.05
CA VAL A 9 -8.01 -8.61 11.66
C VAL A 9 -9.41 -9.18 11.52
N SER A 10 -10.38 -8.54 12.14
CA SER A 10 -11.80 -8.87 12.04
C SER A 10 -12.60 -7.65 11.57
N GLY A 11 -13.84 -7.89 11.13
CA GLY A 11 -14.76 -6.80 10.75
C GLY A 11 -14.43 -6.09 9.44
N ILE A 12 -13.72 -6.75 8.52
CA ILE A 12 -13.56 -6.28 7.14
C ILE A 12 -14.94 -6.33 6.46
N ASP A 13 -15.35 -5.23 5.83
CA ASP A 13 -16.58 -5.20 5.05
C ASP A 13 -16.40 -6.00 3.74
N GLU A 14 -17.26 -6.99 3.51
CA GLU A 14 -17.23 -7.85 2.31
C GLU A 14 -17.50 -7.08 1.01
N SER A 15 -18.03 -5.87 1.09
CA SER A 15 -18.33 -5.01 -0.04
C SER A 15 -17.09 -4.37 -0.66
N PHE A 16 -15.93 -4.37 0.04
CA PHE A 16 -14.72 -3.69 -0.41
C PHE A 16 -13.54 -4.65 -0.57
N PRO A 17 -12.75 -4.53 -1.66
CA PRO A 17 -11.53 -5.30 -1.80
C PRO A 17 -10.50 -4.89 -0.75
N VAL A 18 -9.75 -5.87 -0.26
CA VAL A 18 -8.67 -5.66 0.71
C VAL A 18 -7.33 -5.84 0.05
N LEU A 19 -6.46 -4.85 0.21
CA LEU A 19 -5.05 -4.95 -0.12
C LEU A 19 -4.29 -5.32 1.16
N ILE A 20 -3.39 -6.30 1.05
CA ILE A 20 -2.57 -6.77 2.17
C ILE A 20 -1.11 -6.87 1.74
N ALA A 21 -0.20 -6.54 2.65
CA ALA A 21 1.21 -6.84 2.55
C ALA A 21 1.73 -7.25 3.93
N LEU A 22 2.51 -8.33 3.97
CA LEU A 22 2.92 -9.00 5.21
C LEU A 22 4.44 -9.11 5.27
N ASP A 23 5.03 -8.72 6.41
CA ASP A 23 6.41 -9.06 6.76
C ASP A 23 6.40 -9.88 8.05
N VAL A 24 6.53 -11.21 7.88
CA VAL A 24 6.50 -12.17 8.99
C VAL A 24 7.70 -12.01 9.92
N ASN A 25 8.89 -11.70 9.37
CA ASN A 25 10.11 -11.56 10.17
C ASN A 25 10.03 -10.34 11.09
N ARG A 26 9.35 -9.28 10.65
CA ARG A 26 9.09 -8.09 11.45
C ARG A 26 7.80 -8.16 12.27
N ASN A 27 7.03 -9.24 12.14
CA ASN A 27 5.74 -9.40 12.79
C ASN A 27 4.73 -8.30 12.41
N ILE A 28 4.71 -7.85 11.14
CA ILE A 28 3.89 -6.72 10.69
C ILE A 28 2.96 -7.13 9.53
N LEU A 29 1.69 -6.69 9.61
CA LEU A 29 0.72 -6.68 8.51
C LEU A 29 0.36 -5.22 8.19
N ALA A 30 0.56 -4.81 6.94
CA ALA A 30 -0.05 -3.62 6.37
C ALA A 30 -1.29 -4.02 5.57
N TYR A 31 -2.43 -3.39 5.83
CA TYR A 31 -3.64 -3.66 5.08
C TYR A 31 -4.49 -2.41 4.87
N MET A 32 -5.32 -2.45 3.85
CA MET A 32 -6.26 -1.40 3.50
C MET A 32 -7.52 -2.00 2.90
N GLU A 33 -8.67 -1.56 3.38
CA GLU A 33 -9.94 -1.70 2.68
C GLU A 33 -9.97 -0.62 1.60
N SER A 34 -9.93 -1.02 0.32
CA SER A 34 -9.98 -0.07 -0.78
C SER A 34 -11.43 0.38 -0.98
N TRP A 35 -11.78 1.48 -0.32
CA TRP A 35 -13.04 2.18 -0.56
C TRP A 35 -13.06 2.81 -1.97
N GLN A 36 -14.21 3.35 -2.40
CA GLN A 36 -14.37 4.05 -3.68
C GLN A 36 -13.22 5.03 -3.99
N ARG A 37 -13.02 5.36 -5.29
CA ARG A 37 -11.98 6.24 -5.88
C ARG A 37 -11.76 7.62 -5.21
N SER A 38 -12.51 7.99 -4.16
CA SER A 38 -12.33 9.22 -3.41
C SER A 38 -11.43 9.03 -2.18
N SER A 39 -10.16 9.41 -2.38
CA SER A 39 -9.24 10.05 -1.43
C SER A 39 -9.08 9.45 -0.02
N SER A 40 -7.84 9.07 0.31
CA SER A 40 -7.32 8.85 1.67
C SER A 40 -7.76 7.59 2.43
N GLY A 41 -7.73 6.43 1.78
CA GLY A 41 -7.67 5.19 2.56
C GLY A 41 -6.39 5.19 3.39
N ASN A 42 -6.52 5.27 4.71
CA ASN A 42 -5.39 5.10 5.62
C ASN A 42 -4.97 3.63 5.55
N ILE A 43 -3.70 3.39 5.20
CA ILE A 43 -3.16 2.04 5.30
C ILE A 43 -2.90 1.76 6.78
N ARG A 44 -3.49 0.70 7.30
CA ARG A 44 -3.33 0.28 8.69
C ARG A 44 -2.15 -0.66 8.78
N VAL A 45 -1.26 -0.41 9.73
CA VAL A 45 -0.10 -1.24 10.02
C VAL A 45 -0.26 -1.79 11.43
N ILE A 46 -0.32 -3.12 11.55
CA ILE A 46 -0.55 -3.80 12.82
C ILE A 46 0.47 -4.90 13.04
N ALA A 47 0.69 -5.27 14.30
CA ALA A 47 1.46 -6.46 14.64
C ALA A 47 0.61 -7.73 14.50
N LEU A 48 1.21 -8.86 14.07
CA LEU A 48 0.46 -10.12 13.86
C LEU A 48 0.01 -10.78 15.17
N ASP A 49 0.71 -10.49 16.26
CA ASP A 49 0.34 -10.93 17.60
C ASP A 49 -0.64 -9.98 18.31
N ASN A 50 -1.09 -8.92 17.61
CA ASN A 50 -1.96 -7.87 18.13
C ASN A 50 -1.40 -7.19 19.41
N SER A 51 -0.07 -7.21 19.58
CA SER A 51 0.59 -6.68 20.78
C SER A 51 0.71 -5.15 20.80
N THR A 52 0.61 -4.51 19.64
CA THR A 52 0.83 -3.06 19.47
C THR A 52 -0.41 -2.34 18.97
N VAL A 53 -0.58 -1.09 19.38
CA VAL A 53 -1.59 -0.19 18.80
C VAL A 53 -1.33 -0.05 17.29
N PRO A 54 -2.35 -0.18 16.43
CA PRO A 54 -2.22 0.05 15.00
C PRO A 54 -1.58 1.42 14.68
N ALA A 55 -0.60 1.42 13.80
CA ALA A 55 -0.13 2.64 13.14
C ALA A 55 -0.95 2.89 11.87
N TYR A 56 -1.11 4.16 11.51
CA TYR A 56 -1.85 4.58 10.33
C TYR A 56 -0.91 5.34 9.41
N ILE A 57 -0.71 4.84 8.20
CA ILE A 57 0.03 5.54 7.16
C ILE A 57 -0.94 6.47 6.46
N HIS A 58 -0.75 7.77 6.71
CA HIS A 58 -1.49 8.83 6.04
C HIS A 58 -0.80 9.16 4.72
N ARG A 59 -1.55 8.97 3.63
CA ARG A 59 -1.13 9.39 2.31
C ARG A 59 -1.57 10.81 2.03
N SER A 60 -0.65 11.65 1.57
CA SER A 60 -0.99 12.97 1.02
C SER A 60 -1.47 12.78 -0.42
N SER A 61 -2.79 12.77 -0.64
CA SER A 61 -3.31 12.90 -2.00
C SER A 61 -3.39 14.38 -2.39
N GLY A 62 -2.64 14.77 -3.41
CA GLY A 62 -2.86 16.04 -4.12
C GLY A 62 -3.91 15.94 -5.24
N VAL A 63 -4.42 14.72 -5.52
CA VAL A 63 -5.30 14.41 -6.66
C VAL A 63 -6.68 13.99 -6.14
N THR A 64 -7.73 14.57 -6.69
CA THR A 64 -9.11 14.35 -6.22
C THR A 64 -9.60 12.91 -6.40
N GLU A 65 -9.08 12.21 -7.41
CA GLU A 65 -9.45 10.82 -7.73
C GLU A 65 -8.21 9.95 -7.91
N GLU A 66 -7.93 9.13 -6.91
CA GLU A 66 -6.86 8.13 -6.95
C GLU A 66 -7.30 6.85 -6.26
N THR A 67 -6.83 5.72 -6.80
CA THR A 67 -7.09 4.38 -6.27
C THR A 67 -5.79 3.77 -5.82
N VAL A 68 -5.80 3.12 -4.67
CA VAL A 68 -4.69 2.25 -4.26
C VAL A 68 -4.89 0.92 -4.95
N THR A 69 -3.91 0.46 -5.71
CA THR A 69 -4.04 -0.77 -6.50
C THR A 69 -3.26 -1.92 -5.89
N SER A 70 -2.17 -1.63 -5.17
CA SER A 70 -1.32 -2.65 -4.57
C SER A 70 -0.51 -2.14 -3.38
N LEU A 71 -0.14 -3.07 -2.51
CA LEU A 71 0.77 -2.87 -1.39
C LEU A 71 1.87 -3.93 -1.47
N ALA A 72 3.11 -3.53 -1.19
CA ALA A 72 4.24 -4.46 -1.08
C ALA A 72 5.20 -3.98 0.01
N ILE A 73 5.65 -4.88 0.89
CA ILE A 73 6.65 -4.54 1.91
C ILE A 73 8.01 -5.04 1.46
N ASP A 74 9.00 -4.16 1.46
CA ASP A 74 10.41 -4.54 1.37
C ASP A 74 10.87 -4.99 2.77
N TRP A 75 11.10 -6.29 2.93
CA TRP A 75 11.51 -6.87 4.21
C TRP A 75 12.94 -6.50 4.62
N VAL A 76 13.82 -6.15 3.66
CA VAL A 76 15.20 -5.74 3.92
C VAL A 76 15.21 -4.34 4.51
N THR A 77 14.58 -3.36 3.86
CA THR A 77 14.58 -1.96 4.34
C THR A 77 13.46 -1.64 5.34
N GLY A 78 12.43 -2.47 5.43
CA GLY A 78 11.26 -2.23 6.27
C GLY A 78 10.41 -1.05 5.77
N LYS A 79 10.29 -0.91 4.45
CA LYS A 79 9.49 0.13 3.80
C LYS A 79 8.27 -0.47 3.12
N LEU A 80 7.17 0.26 3.17
CA LEU A 80 5.95 -0.08 2.44
C LEU A 80 5.93 0.66 1.11
N TYR A 81 5.79 -0.08 0.02
CA TYR A 81 5.54 0.46 -1.30
C TYR A 81 4.06 0.36 -1.63
N VAL A 82 3.54 1.42 -2.25
CA VAL A 82 2.12 1.58 -2.53
C VAL A 82 1.95 1.92 -3.99
N GLY A 83 1.25 1.05 -4.72
CA GLY A 83 0.83 1.29 -6.09
C GLY A 83 -0.44 2.13 -6.13
N VAL A 84 -0.42 3.20 -6.91
CA VAL A 84 -1.53 4.14 -7.05
C VAL A 84 -1.86 4.35 -8.51
N GLU A 85 -3.13 4.31 -8.85
CA GLU A 85 -3.65 4.72 -10.14
C GLU A 85 -4.47 6.01 -9.97
N THR A 86 -4.12 7.06 -10.71
CA THR A 86 -4.92 8.29 -10.74
C THR A 86 -5.99 8.18 -11.81
N ALA A 87 -7.20 8.67 -11.55
CA ALA A 87 -8.30 8.66 -12.54
C ALA A 87 -8.15 9.75 -13.62
N SER A 88 -6.95 10.32 -13.79
CA SER A 88 -6.66 11.23 -14.89
C SER A 88 -6.95 10.56 -16.25
N ILE A 89 -7.10 11.36 -17.31
CA ILE A 89 -7.47 10.94 -18.69
C ILE A 89 -6.63 9.76 -19.23
N HIS A 90 -5.50 9.45 -18.58
CA HIS A 90 -4.54 8.44 -19.01
C HIS A 90 -4.26 7.33 -17.99
N ASN A 91 -5.01 7.20 -16.90
CA ASN A 91 -4.76 6.20 -15.85
C ASN A 91 -3.28 6.20 -15.39
N ALA A 92 -2.77 7.40 -15.09
CA ALA A 92 -1.38 7.57 -14.72
C ALA A 92 -1.09 6.87 -13.38
N GLY A 93 -0.14 5.94 -13.41
CA GLY A 93 0.38 5.22 -12.26
C GLY A 93 1.42 6.01 -11.47
N ARG A 94 1.47 5.75 -10.18
CA ARG A 94 2.46 6.28 -9.23
C ARG A 94 2.83 5.21 -8.21
N ILE A 95 4.09 5.16 -7.84
CA ILE A 95 4.58 4.35 -6.72
C ILE A 95 5.02 5.29 -5.61
N GLU A 96 4.47 5.07 -4.43
CA GLU A 96 4.86 5.75 -3.20
C GLU A 96 5.64 4.79 -2.30
N VAL A 97 6.59 5.32 -1.53
CA VAL A 97 7.28 4.61 -0.46
C VAL A 97 6.98 5.27 0.87
N CYS A 98 6.55 4.49 1.84
CA CYS A 98 6.09 4.94 3.14
C CYS A 98 6.89 4.23 4.25
N PRO A 99 7.29 4.96 5.30
CA PRO A 99 7.73 4.34 6.55
C PRO A 99 6.57 3.60 7.22
N LEU A 100 6.87 2.45 7.84
CA LEU A 100 5.87 1.62 8.53
C LEU A 100 5.39 2.22 9.87
N ASP A 101 6.07 3.24 10.39
CA ASP A 101 5.72 3.89 11.66
C ASP A 101 4.49 4.82 11.59
N GLY A 102 4.04 5.17 10.39
CA GLY A 102 2.92 6.09 10.16
C GLY A 102 3.18 7.54 10.60
N GLN A 103 4.37 7.87 11.11
CA GLN A 103 4.70 9.20 11.62
C GLN A 103 5.23 10.13 10.53
N THR A 104 5.79 9.54 9.47
CA THR A 104 6.43 10.27 8.38
C THR A 104 5.60 10.15 7.10
N THR A 105 5.55 11.24 6.32
CA THR A 105 4.87 11.25 5.02
C THR A 105 5.55 10.31 4.01
N CYS A 106 4.75 9.70 3.13
CA CYS A 106 5.26 8.92 2.03
C CYS A 106 6.01 9.81 1.01
N ALA A 107 7.02 9.25 0.35
CA ALA A 107 7.70 9.86 -0.78
C ALA A 107 7.25 9.21 -2.10
N ILE A 108 7.26 9.97 -3.20
CA ILE A 108 6.97 9.46 -4.54
C ILE A 108 8.28 8.98 -5.15
N VAL A 109 8.39 7.70 -5.49
CA VAL A 109 9.61 7.11 -6.08
C VAL A 109 9.52 6.96 -7.59
N LEU A 110 8.31 6.76 -8.11
CA LEU A 110 8.04 6.67 -9.54
C LEU A 110 6.68 7.31 -9.81
N HIS A 111 6.59 8.15 -10.83
CA HIS A 111 5.31 8.68 -11.28
C HIS A 111 5.32 8.85 -12.79
N SER A 112 4.16 8.65 -13.39
CA SER A 112 3.91 9.03 -14.77
C SER A 112 3.86 10.55 -14.89
N SER A 113 4.69 11.11 -15.77
CA SER A 113 4.61 12.50 -16.21
C SER A 113 4.19 12.55 -17.68
N PHE A 114 3.27 13.44 -18.01
CA PHE A 114 2.84 13.66 -19.41
C PHE A 114 3.94 14.31 -20.27
N GLU A 115 4.84 15.05 -19.64
CA GLU A 115 5.94 15.73 -20.33
C GLU A 115 7.10 14.77 -20.64
N ASN A 116 7.22 13.66 -19.91
CA ASN A 116 8.32 12.70 -20.04
C ASN A 116 7.80 11.30 -20.38
N GLN A 117 7.81 10.96 -21.67
CA GLN A 117 7.36 9.66 -22.16
C GLN A 117 8.21 8.47 -21.66
N ASP A 118 9.44 8.71 -21.21
CA ASP A 118 10.35 7.66 -20.76
C ASP A 118 10.02 7.12 -19.35
N SER A 119 9.18 7.84 -18.58
CA SER A 119 8.79 7.47 -17.21
C SER A 119 7.30 7.15 -17.11
N ARG A 120 6.72 6.51 -18.13
CA ARG A 120 5.29 6.22 -18.16
C ARG A 120 4.97 4.87 -17.51
N VAL A 121 4.37 4.94 -16.32
CA VAL A 121 3.64 3.85 -15.67
C VAL A 121 2.15 4.01 -16.00
N ASP A 122 1.68 3.37 -17.07
CA ASP A 122 0.24 3.32 -17.34
C ASP A 122 -0.40 2.15 -16.60
N ALA A 123 -1.63 2.35 -16.12
CA ALA A 123 -2.48 1.28 -15.59
C ALA A 123 -1.75 0.40 -14.54
N LEU A 124 -1.16 1.05 -13.53
CA LEU A 124 -0.46 0.35 -12.45
C LEU A 124 -1.44 -0.47 -11.61
N HIS A 125 -1.53 -1.77 -11.87
CA HIS A 125 -2.45 -2.66 -11.18
C HIS A 125 -1.81 -3.43 -10.02
N SER A 126 -0.56 -3.85 -10.16
CA SER A 126 0.15 -4.60 -9.14
C SER A 126 1.61 -4.18 -9.05
N LEU A 127 2.15 -4.29 -7.84
CA LEU A 127 3.54 -4.09 -7.52
C LEU A 127 4.01 -5.28 -6.69
N VAL A 128 5.14 -5.85 -7.09
CA VAL A 128 5.85 -6.88 -6.33
C VAL A 128 7.30 -6.41 -6.24
N LEU A 129 7.92 -6.67 -5.10
CA LEU A 129 9.31 -6.29 -4.83
C LEU A 129 10.16 -7.56 -4.81
N ASP A 130 11.30 -7.53 -5.49
CA ASP A 130 12.41 -8.45 -5.25
C ASP A 130 13.52 -7.69 -4.53
N PRO A 131 13.60 -7.80 -3.20
CA PRO A 131 14.60 -7.06 -2.44
C PRO A 131 15.98 -7.75 -2.44
N VAL A 132 16.12 -8.93 -3.05
CA VAL A 132 17.41 -9.63 -3.15
C VAL A 132 18.11 -9.25 -4.45
N ASP A 133 17.39 -9.31 -5.58
CA ASP A 133 17.98 -9.15 -6.92
C ASP A 133 17.60 -7.85 -7.64
N GLY A 134 16.62 -7.08 -7.15
CA GLY A 134 16.23 -5.77 -7.70
C GLY A 134 15.83 -5.79 -9.17
#